data_AF-A0A1V8NSB1-F1
#
_entry.id   AF-A0A1V8NSB1-F1
#
_cell.length_a   1.000
_cell.length_b   1.000
_cell.length_c   1.000
_cell.angle_alpha   90.00
_cell.angle_beta   90.00
_cell.angle_gamma   90.00
#
_symmetry.space_group_name_H-M   'P 1'
#
loop_
_entity.id
_entity.type
_entity.pdbx_description
1 polymer ?
#
loop_
_entity_poly.entity_id
_entity_poly.type
_entity_poly.pdbx_seq_one_letter_code
_entity_poly.pdbx_strand_id
1 'polypeptide(L)'
;MTILNRLYASSGEDVIIETLQINTGDQRHFLCTGYDDIMARSESGDWVTFVACPMDIALPKRNADGTQDLQFAISNIDGVVSTAIRNALDDINSASIVYGD
;
A
#
# COMPACT_ATOMS: atom_id res chain seq x y z
N MET A 1 -25.77 16.73 -35.41
CA MET A 1 -25.04 15.47 -35.20
C MET A 1 -23.91 15.78 -34.22
N THR A 2 -24.14 15.56 -32.93
CA THR A 2 -23.20 15.93 -31.86
C THR A 2 -22.09 14.91 -31.79
N ILE A 3 -20.92 15.24 -32.34
CA ILE A 3 -19.68 14.56 -31.96
C ILE A 3 -19.11 15.36 -30.79
N LEU A 4 -19.51 14.97 -29.58
CA LEU A 4 -18.70 15.18 -28.39
C LEU A 4 -18.23 13.80 -27.96
N ASN A 5 -17.06 13.42 -28.44
CA ASN A 5 -16.31 12.35 -27.80
C ASN A 5 -14.82 12.58 -28.04
N ARG A 6 -14.19 13.26 -27.09
CA ARG A 6 -12.75 13.21 -26.88
C ARG A 6 -12.49 13.15 -25.38
N LEU A 7 -12.25 11.94 -24.90
CA LEU A 7 -11.53 11.73 -23.66
C LEU A 7 -10.07 11.49 -24.06
N TYR A 8 -9.22 12.49 -23.85
CA TYR A 8 -7.77 12.30 -23.88
C TYR A 8 -7.34 11.97 -22.45
N ALA A 9 -6.83 10.76 -22.23
CA ALA A 9 -6.13 10.39 -21.01
C ALA A 9 -4.77 9.81 -21.39
N SER A 10 -3.90 10.66 -21.95
CA SER A 10 -2.48 10.35 -22.10
C SER A 10 -1.70 11.65 -22.24
N SER A 11 -1.78 12.48 -21.20
CA SER A 11 -0.78 13.50 -20.91
C SER A 11 -0.69 13.72 -19.40
N GLY A 12 -0.97 12.68 -18.62
CA GLY A 12 -0.85 12.73 -17.17
C GLY A 12 0.61 12.64 -16.77
N GLU A 13 0.99 13.37 -15.72
CA GLU A 13 2.17 13.07 -14.92
C GLU A 13 2.14 11.60 -14.50
N ASP A 14 3.31 10.97 -14.38
CA ASP A 14 3.42 9.62 -13.85
C ASP A 14 2.64 9.55 -12.52
N VAL A 15 1.68 8.63 -12.45
CA VAL A 15 0.89 8.41 -11.23
C VAL A 15 1.63 7.39 -10.40
N ILE A 16 2.19 7.85 -9.29
CA ILE A 16 2.77 6.98 -8.27
C ILE A 16 1.62 6.35 -7.50
N ILE A 17 1.63 5.02 -7.39
CA ILE A 17 0.64 4.29 -6.61
C ILE A 17 1.39 3.58 -5.51
N GLU A 18 1.31 4.17 -4.32
CA GLU A 18 1.95 3.62 -3.15
C GLU A 18 1.33 2.27 -2.82
N THR A 19 2.19 1.28 -2.61
CA THR A 19 1.87 -0.09 -2.25
C THR A 19 2.48 -0.43 -0.89
N LEU A 20 1.72 -1.18 -0.10
CA LEU A 20 2.10 -1.61 1.23
C LEU A 20 1.85 -3.10 1.37
N GLN A 21 2.90 -3.86 1.61
CA GLN A 21 2.81 -5.25 2.02
C GLN A 21 3.05 -5.35 3.52
N ILE A 22 2.09 -5.92 4.23
CA ILE A 22 2.15 -6.14 5.68
C ILE A 22 2.18 -7.65 5.93
N ASN A 23 3.24 -8.14 6.58
CA ASN A 23 3.41 -9.54 6.93
C ASN A 23 3.26 -9.70 8.45
N THR A 24 2.33 -10.54 8.88
CA THR A 24 2.06 -10.85 10.29
C THR A 24 1.99 -12.37 10.45
N GLY A 25 3.08 -13.00 10.90
CA GLY A 25 3.19 -14.46 10.93
C GLY A 25 3.03 -15.05 9.52
N ASP A 26 2.05 -15.94 9.34
CA ASP A 26 1.73 -16.55 8.05
C ASP A 26 0.82 -15.67 7.15
N GLN A 27 0.25 -14.60 7.69
CA GLN A 27 -0.65 -13.71 6.96
C GLN A 27 0.12 -12.63 6.21
N ARG A 28 -0.31 -12.37 4.98
CA ARG A 28 0.25 -11.34 4.10
C ARG A 28 -0.89 -10.51 3.54
N HIS A 29 -0.82 -9.20 3.75
CA HIS A 29 -1.79 -8.24 3.22
C HIS A 29 -1.09 -7.35 2.20
N PHE A 30 -1.67 -7.22 1.02
CA PHE A 30 -1.17 -6.38 -0.07
C PHE A 30 -2.17 -5.27 -0.32
N LEU A 31 -1.78 -4.03 -0.04
CA LEU A 31 -2.63 -2.85 -0.11
C LEU A 31 -2.05 -1.84 -1.10
N CYS A 32 -2.89 -1.13 -1.82
CA CYS A 32 -2.48 0.00 -2.65
C CYS A 32 -3.38 1.22 -2.42
N THR A 33 -2.80 2.40 -2.67
CA THR A 33 -3.54 3.64 -2.75
C THR A 33 -4.33 3.67 -4.05
N GLY A 34 -5.33 4.54 -4.11
CA GLY A 34 -6.18 4.70 -5.29
C GLY A 34 -7.53 4.02 -5.15
N TYR A 35 -8.16 3.78 -6.29
CA TYR A 35 -9.57 3.36 -6.38
C TYR A 35 -9.75 1.91 -6.85
N ASP A 36 -8.79 1.39 -7.62
CA ASP A 36 -8.87 0.08 -8.25
C ASP A 36 -7.73 -0.82 -7.76
N ASP A 37 -8.02 -2.11 -7.66
CA ASP A 37 -7.01 -3.13 -7.35
C ASP A 37 -5.96 -3.18 -8.47
N ILE A 38 -4.70 -3.38 -8.08
CA ILE A 38 -3.58 -3.36 -9.01
C ILE A 38 -2.82 -4.66 -8.95
N MET A 39 -2.54 -5.23 -10.12
CA MET A 39 -1.65 -6.38 -10.23
C MET A 39 -0.22 -5.87 -10.50
N ALA A 40 0.67 -6.08 -9.53
CA ALA A 40 2.07 -5.67 -9.63
C ALA A 40 3.00 -6.78 -9.11
N ARG A 41 4.30 -6.62 -9.34
CA ARG A 41 5.29 -7.54 -8.78
C ARG A 41 5.65 -7.12 -7.37
N SER A 42 5.59 -8.05 -6.43
CA SER A 42 6.19 -7.88 -5.11
C SER A 42 7.72 -7.77 -5.22
N GLU A 43 8.39 -7.31 -4.16
CA GLU A 43 9.86 -7.31 -4.10
C GLU A 43 10.46 -8.72 -4.24
N SER A 44 9.68 -9.77 -3.94
CA SER A 44 10.09 -11.15 -4.14
C SER A 44 10.03 -11.60 -5.61
N GLY A 45 9.48 -10.77 -6.50
CA GLY A 45 9.35 -11.02 -7.94
C GLY A 45 8.02 -11.65 -8.37
N ASP A 46 7.20 -12.08 -7.42
CA ASP A 46 5.89 -12.70 -7.68
C ASP A 46 4.84 -11.67 -8.05
N TRP A 47 3.96 -12.02 -9.01
CA TRP A 47 2.76 -11.24 -9.32
C TRP A 47 1.75 -11.38 -8.19
N VAL A 48 1.36 -10.25 -7.62
CA VAL A 48 0.39 -10.15 -6.53
C VAL A 48 -0.64 -9.07 -6.86
N THR A 49 -1.85 -9.26 -6.36
CA THR A 49 -2.90 -8.24 -6.41
C THR A 49 -2.84 -7.43 -5.14
N PHE A 50 -2.55 -6.14 -5.27
CA PHE A 50 -2.71 -5.15 -4.23
C PHE A 50 -4.16 -4.66 -4.24
N VAL A 51 -4.80 -4.72 -3.08
CA VAL A 51 -6.19 -4.34 -2.90
C VAL A 51 -6.28 -2.84 -2.63
N ALA A 52 -7.11 -2.14 -3.38
CA ALA A 52 -7.33 -0.72 -3.19
C ALA A 52 -7.96 -0.46 -1.83
N CYS A 53 -7.31 0.40 -1.05
CA CYS A 53 -7.77 0.76 0.27
C CYS A 53 -7.49 2.25 0.52
N PRO A 54 -8.41 3.00 1.17
CA PRO A 54 -8.09 4.32 1.64
C PRO A 54 -6.93 4.22 2.64
N MET A 55 -5.77 4.70 2.25
CA MET A 55 -4.56 4.71 3.05
C MET A 55 -3.75 5.98 2.76
N ASP A 56 -2.94 6.38 3.73
CA ASP A 56 -2.04 7.52 3.64
C ASP A 56 -0.68 7.11 4.18
N ILE A 57 0.39 7.42 3.46
CA ILE A 57 1.75 7.05 3.83
C ILE A 57 2.61 8.31 3.89
N ALA A 58 3.24 8.53 5.04
CA ALA A 58 4.19 9.59 5.23
C ALA A 58 5.61 9.01 5.11
N LEU A 59 6.24 9.30 3.97
CA LEU A 59 7.61 8.89 3.71
C LEU A 59 8.58 9.46 4.76
N PRO A 60 9.54 8.65 5.26
CA PRO A 60 10.53 9.12 6.22
C PRO A 60 11.32 10.29 5.64
N LYS A 61 11.57 11.29 6.48
CA LYS A 61 12.49 12.38 6.12
C LYS A 61 13.88 11.80 5.92
N ARG A 62 14.53 12.17 4.82
CA ARG A 62 15.94 11.84 4.60
C ARG A 62 16.79 12.66 5.57
N ASN A 63 17.19 12.04 6.69
CA ASN A 63 18.05 12.62 7.72
C ASN A 63 19.34 11.80 7.89
N ALA A 64 20.36 12.42 8.51
CA ALA A 64 21.68 11.81 8.71
C ALA A 64 21.77 10.93 9.98
N ASP A 65 20.68 10.84 10.76
CA ASP A 65 20.66 10.18 12.06
C ASP A 65 20.45 8.66 11.98
N GLY A 66 20.42 8.10 10.76
CA GLY A 66 20.37 6.65 10.50
C GLY A 66 19.03 5.97 10.83
N THR A 67 18.01 6.74 11.22
CA THR A 67 16.66 6.24 11.54
C THR A 67 15.70 6.65 10.44
N GLN A 68 14.88 5.71 9.96
CA GLN A 68 13.85 5.94 8.96
C GLN A 68 12.53 5.38 9.49
N ASP A 69 11.74 6.25 10.11
CA ASP A 69 10.41 5.90 10.60
C ASP A 69 9.38 6.10 9.48
N LEU A 70 8.76 5.01 9.04
CA LEU A 70 7.61 5.06 8.14
C LEU A 70 6.33 5.22 8.98
N GLN A 71 5.59 6.31 8.76
CA GLN A 71 4.27 6.48 9.34
C GLN A 71 3.22 6.22 8.28
N PHE A 72 2.19 5.45 8.62
CA PHE A 72 1.10 5.15 7.70
C PHE A 72 -0.23 5.07 8.46
N ALA A 73 -1.30 5.36 7.73
CA ALA A 73 -2.67 5.17 8.17
C ALA A 73 -3.39 4.29 7.15
N ILE A 74 -4.14 3.30 7.64
CA ILE A 74 -4.97 2.43 6.81
C ILE A 74 -6.42 2.55 7.26
N SER A 75 -7.34 2.48 6.30
CA SER A 75 -8.77 2.37 6.59
C SER A 75 -9.03 1.14 7.45
N ASN A 76 -9.95 1.30 8.39
CA ASN A 76 -10.35 0.23 9.31
C ASN A 76 -11.83 -0.12 9.19
N ILE A 77 -12.42 0.04 7.98
CA ILE A 77 -13.84 -0.28 7.75
C ILE A 77 -14.12 -1.76 8.08
N ASP A 78 -13.33 -2.68 7.52
CA ASP A 78 -13.53 -4.12 7.74
C ASP A 78 -12.78 -4.68 8.94
N GLY A 79 -11.89 -3.90 9.57
CA GLY A 79 -11.16 -4.34 10.76
C GLY A 79 -10.04 -5.36 10.52
N VAL A 80 -9.96 -5.98 9.35
CA VAL A 80 -9.12 -7.17 9.09
C VAL A 80 -7.64 -6.90 9.34
N VAL A 81 -7.07 -5.91 8.65
CA VAL A 81 -5.63 -5.62 8.71
C VAL A 81 -5.23 -5.10 10.09
N SER A 82 -6.03 -4.22 10.69
CA SER A 82 -5.71 -3.71 12.04
C SER A 82 -5.78 -4.79 13.11
N THR A 83 -6.70 -5.75 12.96
CA THR A 83 -6.81 -6.90 13.88
C THR A 83 -5.61 -7.82 13.72
N ALA A 84 -5.17 -8.11 12.48
CA ALA A 84 -3.98 -8.92 12.23
C ALA A 84 -2.71 -8.27 12.85
N ILE A 85 -2.55 -6.95 12.70
CA ILE A 85 -1.43 -6.22 13.31
C ILE A 85 -1.51 -6.27 14.84
N ARG A 86 -2.68 -6.01 15.44
CA ARG A 86 -2.84 -6.07 16.90
C ARG A 86 -2.56 -7.46 17.44
N ASN A 87 -3.07 -8.51 16.80
CA ASN A 87 -2.79 -9.89 17.20
C ASN A 87 -1.29 -10.21 17.13
N ALA A 88 -0.60 -9.78 16.06
CA ALA A 88 0.84 -9.97 15.96
C ALA A 88 1.62 -9.25 17.08
N LEU A 89 1.18 -8.04 17.45
CA LEU A 89 1.76 -7.29 18.57
C LEU A 89 1.51 -7.98 19.91
N ASP A 90 0.28 -8.43 20.16
CA ASP A 90 -0.12 -9.10 21.40
C ASP A 90 0.61 -10.45 21.58
N ASP A 91 0.83 -11.17 20.48
CA ASP A 91 1.55 -12.45 20.45
C ASP A 91 3.09 -12.29 20.43
N ILE A 92 3.62 -11.05 20.38
CA ILE A 92 5.06 -10.74 20.22
C ILE A 92 5.64 -11.42 18.96
N ASN A 93 4.81 -11.60 17.94
CA ASN A 93 5.23 -12.14 16.66
C ASN A 93 5.95 -11.04 15.87
N SER A 94 7.04 -11.41 15.20
CA SER A 94 7.72 -10.48 14.29
C SER A 94 6.79 -10.16 13.11
N ALA A 95 6.54 -8.87 12.90
CA ALA A 95 5.88 -8.36 11.70
C ALA A 95 6.89 -7.60 10.84
N SER A 96 6.70 -7.64 9.52
CA SER A 96 7.50 -6.84 8.58
C SER A 96 6.62 -6.08 7.62
N ILE A 97 7.10 -4.92 7.20
CA ILE A 97 6.42 -4.03 6.28
C ILE A 97 7.36 -3.76 5.11
N VAL A 98 6.82 -3.88 3.90
CA VAL A 98 7.51 -3.55 2.66
C VAL A 98 6.69 -2.47 1.97
N TYR A 99 7.34 -1.35 1.66
CA TYR A 99 6.78 -0.22 0.95
C TYR A 99 7.35 -0.18 -0.47
N GLY A 100 6.50 0.06 -1.47
CA GLY A 100 6.91 0.29 -2.85
C GLY A 100 6.06 1.37 -3.53
N ASP A 101 6.63 2.08 -4.49
CA ASP A 101 6.04 3.21 -5.23
C ASP A 101 6.00 3.00 -6.75
#